data_AF-A0A0G0PHZ0-F1
#
_entry.id   AF-A0A0G0PHZ0-F1
#
_cell.length_a   1.000
_cell.length_b   1.000
_cell.length_c   1.000
_cell.angle_alpha   90.00
_cell.angle_beta   90.00
_cell.angle_gamma   90.00
#
_symmetry.space_group_name_H-M   'P 1'
#
loop_
_entity.id
_entity.type
_entity.pdbx_description
1 polymer ?
#
loop_
_entity_poly.entity_id
_entity_poly.type
_entity_poly.pdbx_seq_one_letter_code
_entity_poly.pdbx_strand_id
1 'polypeptide(L)'
;MEGARGVLFNIIGGTDLSMSEVNEASKIISSAADPDANIIFGATIDHNLHDQIRITVIATGFDESRKKLQEMVEKQEETVNDKKTIISAHPQNDDEEESIFDIPAFLRQKN
;
A
#
# COMPACT_ATOMS: atom_id res chain seq x y z
N MET A 1 -10.64 -4.95 -3.86
CA MET A 1 -10.04 -4.18 -4.98
C MET A 1 -10.56 -2.74 -5.03
N GLU A 2 -11.47 -2.36 -4.14
CA GLU A 2 -12.01 -1.00 -4.11
C GLU A 2 -10.87 0.03 -4.06
N GLY A 3 -10.96 1.01 -4.96
CA GLY A 3 -9.98 2.08 -5.07
C GLY A 3 -8.74 1.78 -5.91
N ALA A 4 -8.65 0.63 -6.58
CA ALA A 4 -7.61 0.40 -7.58
C ALA A 4 -7.88 1.26 -8.83
N ARG A 5 -7.04 2.27 -9.09
CA ARG A 5 -7.12 3.10 -10.31
C ARG A 5 -6.53 2.43 -11.56
N GLY A 6 -5.76 1.37 -11.40
CA GLY A 6 -5.17 0.61 -12.51
C GLY A 6 -5.29 -0.89 -12.28
N VAL A 7 -5.90 -1.62 -13.22
CA VAL A 7 -6.09 -3.06 -13.13
C VAL A 7 -5.60 -3.73 -14.41
N LEU A 8 -4.76 -4.75 -14.27
CA LEU A 8 -4.37 -5.66 -15.35
C LEU A 8 -4.81 -7.07 -14.96
N PHE A 9 -5.55 -7.75 -15.83
CA PHE A 9 -5.87 -9.16 -15.58
C PHE A 9 -5.79 -10.02 -16.84
N ASN A 10 -5.48 -11.29 -16.64
CA ASN A 10 -5.48 -12.30 -17.69
C ASN A 10 -6.36 -13.49 -17.27
N ILE A 11 -7.20 -13.94 -18.18
CA ILE A 11 -8.06 -15.11 -18.02
C ILE A 11 -7.47 -16.22 -18.89
N ILE A 12 -7.17 -17.36 -18.28
CA ILE A 12 -6.63 -18.54 -18.96
C ILE A 12 -7.63 -19.66 -18.78
N GLY A 13 -8.04 -20.31 -19.86
CA GLY A 13 -8.95 -21.46 -19.80
C GLY A 13 -8.68 -22.42 -20.94
N GLY A 14 -9.41 -23.52 -20.94
CA GLY A 14 -9.32 -24.52 -21.98
C GLY A 14 -9.93 -24.12 -23.31
N THR A 15 -9.99 -25.06 -24.24
CA THR A 15 -10.67 -24.87 -25.54
C THR A 15 -12.18 -24.67 -25.41
N ASP A 16 -12.71 -25.01 -24.26
CA ASP A 16 -14.09 -24.82 -23.81
C ASP A 16 -14.35 -23.42 -23.23
N LEU A 17 -13.31 -22.60 -22.99
CA LEU A 17 -13.48 -21.25 -22.48
C LEU A 17 -14.35 -20.39 -23.41
N SER A 18 -15.51 -20.00 -22.92
CA SER A 18 -16.49 -19.23 -23.68
C SER A 18 -16.33 -17.73 -23.47
N MET A 19 -16.77 -16.93 -24.46
CA MET A 19 -16.84 -15.48 -24.32
C MET A 19 -17.79 -15.02 -23.21
N SER A 20 -18.80 -15.83 -22.88
CA SER A 20 -19.74 -15.55 -21.79
C SER A 20 -19.03 -15.56 -20.44
N GLU A 21 -18.19 -16.56 -20.18
CA GLU A 21 -17.42 -16.68 -18.94
C GLU A 21 -16.38 -15.56 -18.82
N VAL A 22 -15.68 -15.24 -19.92
CA VAL A 22 -14.74 -14.12 -19.98
C VAL A 22 -15.44 -12.81 -19.63
N ASN A 23 -16.64 -12.58 -20.19
CA ASN A 23 -17.42 -11.38 -19.92
C ASN A 23 -17.92 -11.31 -18.46
N GLU A 24 -18.35 -12.44 -17.89
CA GLU A 24 -18.78 -12.50 -16.50
C GLU A 24 -17.63 -12.19 -15.53
N ALA A 25 -16.48 -12.85 -15.71
CA ALA A 25 -15.28 -12.57 -14.91
C ALA A 25 -14.84 -11.10 -15.02
N SER A 26 -14.86 -10.55 -16.24
CA SER A 26 -14.49 -9.16 -16.49
C SER A 26 -15.43 -8.18 -15.77
N LYS A 27 -16.74 -8.43 -15.80
CA LYS A 27 -17.73 -7.62 -15.09
C LYS A 27 -17.47 -7.62 -13.59
N ILE A 28 -17.25 -8.80 -13.00
CA ILE A 28 -16.99 -8.93 -11.57
C ILE A 28 -15.74 -8.11 -11.18
N ILE A 29 -14.63 -8.29 -11.90
CA ILE A 29 -13.37 -7.56 -11.62
C ILE A 29 -13.57 -6.05 -11.78
N SER A 30 -14.22 -5.61 -12.85
CA SER A 30 -14.47 -4.18 -13.10
C SER A 30 -15.36 -3.55 -12.04
N SER A 31 -16.39 -4.25 -11.57
CA SER A 31 -17.30 -3.76 -10.52
C SER A 31 -16.64 -3.63 -9.15
N ALA A 32 -15.54 -4.35 -8.93
CA ALA A 32 -14.76 -4.29 -7.70
C ALA A 32 -13.63 -3.25 -7.76
N ALA A 33 -13.38 -2.64 -8.92
CA ALA A 33 -12.38 -1.60 -9.12
C ALA A 33 -13.00 -0.20 -8.98
N ASP A 34 -12.16 0.82 -9.04
CA ASP A 34 -12.63 2.22 -9.09
C ASP A 34 -13.42 2.47 -10.41
N PRO A 35 -14.52 3.25 -10.40
CA PRO A 35 -15.29 3.55 -11.61
C PRO A 35 -14.46 4.20 -12.73
N ASP A 36 -13.42 4.95 -12.38
CA ASP A 36 -12.52 5.62 -13.32
C ASP A 36 -11.20 4.83 -13.52
N ALA A 37 -11.17 3.55 -13.11
CA ALA A 37 -9.98 2.73 -13.24
C ALA A 37 -9.62 2.46 -14.71
N ASN A 38 -8.33 2.55 -15.03
CA ASN A 38 -7.81 2.05 -16.29
C ASN A 38 -7.66 0.52 -16.21
N ILE A 39 -8.38 -0.20 -17.06
CA ILE A 39 -8.44 -1.66 -17.03
C ILE A 39 -7.89 -2.24 -18.33
N ILE A 40 -6.91 -3.13 -18.22
CA ILE A 40 -6.37 -3.92 -19.32
C ILE A 40 -6.70 -5.38 -19.05
N PHE A 41 -7.32 -6.05 -20.02
CA PHE A 41 -7.62 -7.47 -19.91
C PHE A 41 -7.02 -8.28 -21.06
N GLY A 42 -6.68 -9.53 -20.77
CA GLY A 42 -6.29 -10.54 -21.74
C GLY A 42 -7.06 -11.83 -21.53
N ALA A 43 -7.21 -12.60 -22.60
CA ALA A 43 -7.71 -13.97 -22.57
C ALA A 43 -6.73 -14.87 -23.34
N THR A 44 -6.37 -16.00 -22.75
CA THR A 44 -5.43 -16.98 -23.31
C THR A 44 -6.06 -18.37 -23.26
N ILE A 45 -5.90 -19.13 -24.34
CA ILE A 45 -6.32 -20.53 -24.38
C ILE A 45 -5.11 -21.41 -24.04
N ASP A 46 -5.27 -22.30 -23.06
CA ASP A 46 -4.30 -23.32 -22.69
C ASP A 46 -4.97 -24.69 -22.75
N HIS A 47 -4.55 -25.54 -23.69
CA HIS A 47 -5.11 -26.88 -23.89
C HIS A 47 -4.93 -27.83 -22.69
N ASN A 48 -4.03 -27.50 -21.75
CA ASN A 48 -3.84 -28.30 -20.56
C ASN A 48 -4.89 -27.98 -19.48
N LEU A 49 -5.44 -26.77 -19.52
CA LEU A 49 -6.63 -26.42 -18.75
C LEU A 49 -7.81 -26.99 -19.53
N HIS A 50 -8.51 -27.96 -18.94
CA HIS A 50 -9.78 -28.45 -19.48
C HIS A 50 -10.88 -27.56 -18.88
N ASP A 51 -11.79 -28.15 -18.09
CA ASP A 51 -12.88 -27.47 -17.35
C ASP A 51 -12.40 -26.52 -16.21
N GLN A 52 -11.18 -25.99 -16.29
CA GLN A 52 -10.57 -25.13 -15.30
C GLN A 52 -10.24 -23.77 -15.89
N ILE A 53 -10.48 -22.73 -15.10
CA ILE A 53 -10.15 -21.35 -15.43
C ILE A 53 -9.16 -20.83 -14.40
N ARG A 54 -8.10 -20.16 -14.87
CA ARG A 54 -7.13 -19.45 -14.04
C ARG A 54 -7.19 -17.97 -14.36
N ILE A 55 -7.43 -17.17 -13.34
CA ILE A 55 -7.46 -15.71 -13.46
C ILE A 55 -6.30 -15.14 -12.66
N THR A 56 -5.49 -14.31 -13.31
CA THR A 56 -4.45 -13.52 -12.64
C THR A 56 -4.86 -12.07 -12.67
N VAL A 57 -4.90 -11.41 -11.51
CA VAL A 57 -5.25 -10.00 -11.39
C VAL A 57 -4.13 -9.24 -10.68
N ILE A 58 -3.75 -8.12 -11.27
CA ILE A 58 -2.76 -7.18 -10.75
C ILE A 58 -3.50 -5.85 -10.59
N ALA A 59 -3.60 -5.37 -9.35
CA ALA A 59 -4.27 -4.12 -9.01
C ALA A 59 -3.27 -3.12 -8.45
N THR A 60 -3.36 -1.87 -8.90
CA THR A 60 -2.41 -0.79 -8.59
C THR A 60 -3.16 0.52 -8.38
N GLY A 61 -2.47 1.53 -7.84
CA GLY A 61 -3.03 2.87 -7.68
C GLY A 61 -4.05 3.01 -6.56
N PHE A 62 -3.85 2.29 -5.44
CA PHE A 62 -4.65 2.44 -4.23
C PHE A 62 -4.23 3.71 -3.45
N ASP A 63 -5.19 4.61 -3.18
CA ASP A 63 -4.92 5.87 -2.47
C ASP A 63 -4.66 5.67 -0.96
N GLU A 64 -5.11 4.56 -0.37
CA GLU A 64 -4.96 4.28 1.07
C GLU A 64 -3.50 4.21 1.54
N SER A 65 -2.57 3.80 0.68
CA SER A 65 -1.15 3.71 1.04
C SER A 65 -0.57 5.06 1.42
N ARG A 66 -1.04 6.13 0.76
CA ARG A 66 -0.57 7.50 1.01
C ARG A 66 -1.19 8.08 2.28
N LYS A 67 -2.48 7.79 2.54
CA LYS A 67 -3.16 8.19 3.79
C LYS A 67 -2.58 7.52 5.02
N LYS A 68 -2.32 6.20 4.99
CA LYS A 68 -1.71 5.50 6.14
C LYS A 68 -0.33 6.04 6.48
N LEU A 69 0.46 6.44 5.49
CA LEU A 69 1.76 7.07 5.72
C LEU A 69 1.61 8.47 6.33
N GLN A 70 0.62 9.26 5.90
CA GLN A 70 0.33 10.58 6.49
C GLN A 70 -0.19 10.48 7.93
N GLU A 71 -1.13 9.57 8.20
CA GLU A 71 -1.67 9.35 9.56
C GLU A 71 -0.59 8.88 10.55
N MET A 72 0.42 8.13 10.08
CA MET A 72 1.58 7.73 10.89
C MET A 72 2.51 8.91 11.21
N VAL A 73 2.58 9.92 10.33
CA VAL A 73 3.39 11.14 10.52
C VAL A 73 2.67 12.14 11.44
N GLU A 74 1.36 12.33 11.28
CA GLU A 74 0.57 13.27 12.10
C GLU A 74 0.45 12.82 13.57
N LYS A 75 0.43 11.50 13.85
CA LYS A 75 0.29 10.96 15.21
C LYS A 75 1.55 11.14 16.09
N GLN A 76 2.68 11.59 15.52
CA GLN A 76 3.89 11.91 16.28
C GLN A 76 3.94 13.37 16.77
N GLU A 77 3.10 14.27 16.27
CA GLU A 77 3.13 15.69 16.67
C GLU A 77 2.26 15.99 17.92
N GLU A 78 1.30 15.13 18.28
CA GLU A 78 0.38 15.38 19.41
C GLU A 78 0.97 15.11 20.81
N THR A 79 2.12 14.44 20.94
CA THR A 79 2.72 14.13 22.26
C THR A 79 3.68 15.18 22.80
N VAL A 80 3.96 16.26 22.06
CA VAL A 80 4.98 17.26 22.45
C VAL A 80 4.40 18.47 23.19
N ASN A 81 3.09 18.72 23.14
CA ASN A 81 2.54 20.02 23.55
C ASN A 81 1.99 20.14 25.00
N ASP A 82 1.98 19.05 25.79
CA ASP A 82 1.23 19.02 27.06
C ASP A 82 2.07 19.20 28.35
N LYS A 83 3.29 19.74 28.27
CA LYS A 83 4.18 19.93 29.44
C LYS A 83 4.62 21.37 29.74
N LYS A 84 3.82 22.39 29.39
CA LYS A 84 4.21 23.80 29.59
C LYS A 84 3.56 24.53 30.78
N THR A 85 3.11 23.82 31.82
CA THR A 85 2.73 24.46 33.09
C THR A 85 3.40 23.76 34.26
N ILE A 86 3.91 24.55 35.21
CA ILE A 86 4.59 24.19 36.45
C ILE A 86 6.08 23.84 36.28
N ILE A 87 6.94 24.86 36.30
CA ILE A 87 7.92 25.16 37.39
C ILE A 87 8.75 26.37 36.93
N SER A 88 8.56 27.51 37.61
CA SER A 88 9.54 28.59 37.63
C SER A 88 10.43 28.36 38.85
N ALA A 89 11.72 28.06 38.65
CA ALA A 89 12.85 28.54 39.48
C ALA A 89 14.21 27.95 39.03
N HIS A 90 14.99 28.78 38.33
CA HIS A 90 16.46 28.90 38.32
C HIS A 90 17.38 27.88 37.59
N PRO A 91 18.59 28.32 37.13
CA PRO A 91 19.22 27.88 35.88
C PRO A 91 20.49 27.02 36.07
N GLN A 92 20.87 26.26 35.02
CA GLN A 92 22.20 26.15 34.38
C GLN A 92 22.41 24.80 33.67
N ASN A 93 22.75 24.89 32.38
CA ASN A 93 23.57 24.06 31.49
C ASN A 93 23.62 22.53 31.69
N ASP A 94 23.28 21.76 30.65
CA ASP A 94 24.22 20.94 29.86
C ASP A 94 23.46 20.08 28.83
N ASP A 95 23.46 20.56 27.58
CA ASP A 95 22.77 20.03 26.39
C ASP A 95 23.42 18.77 25.79
N GLU A 96 23.77 17.74 26.57
CA GLU A 96 24.57 16.61 26.04
C GLU A 96 23.85 15.25 25.93
N GLU A 97 22.66 15.05 26.49
CA GLU A 97 22.04 13.70 26.47
C GLU A 97 21.14 13.40 25.26
N GLU A 98 20.61 14.41 24.55
CA GLU A 98 19.71 14.16 23.41
C GLU A 98 20.43 13.78 22.10
N SER A 99 21.71 14.11 21.94
CA SER A 99 22.45 13.84 20.69
C SER A 99 22.94 12.39 20.56
N ILE A 100 22.90 11.60 21.63
CA ILE A 100 23.46 10.24 21.64
C ILE A 100 22.58 9.23 20.91
N PHE A 101 21.31 9.53 20.62
CA PHE A 101 20.42 8.61 19.92
C PHE A 101 20.39 8.81 18.39
N ASP A 102 20.77 9.99 17.91
CA ASP A 102 20.79 10.33 16.48
C ASP A 102 22.06 9.88 15.75
N ILE A 103 23.09 9.42 16.47
CA ILE A 103 24.36 8.98 15.88
C ILE A 103 24.37 7.44 15.73
N PRO A 104 24.46 6.91 14.49
CA PRO A 104 24.60 5.48 14.22
C PRO A 104 25.79 4.84 14.95
N ALA A 105 25.60 3.63 15.47
CA ALA A 105 26.56 2.95 16.35
C ALA A 105 27.99 2.83 15.81
N PHE A 106 28.18 2.76 14.48
CA PHE A 106 29.50 2.62 13.84
C PHE A 106 30.37 3.89 13.89
N LEU A 107 29.79 5.06 14.13
CA LEU A 107 30.52 6.34 14.28
C LEU A 107 31.02 6.58 15.71
N ARG A 108 30.54 5.79 16.69
CA ARG A 108 30.83 5.99 18.12
C ARG A 108 32.21 5.51 18.55
N GLN A 109 32.84 4.63 17.77
CA GLN A 109 34.16 4.10 18.07
C GLN A 109 35.13 4.35 16.92
N LYS A 110 35.86 5.45 17.04
CA LYS A 110 37.22 5.51 16.53
C LYS A 110 38.10 6.12 17.62
N ASN A 111 38.66 5.26 18.45
CA ASN A 111 39.94 5.40 19.12
C ASN A 111 40.51 4.00 19.33
#